data_AF-A0A455T4N7-F1
#
_entry.id   AF-A0A455T4N7-F1
#
_cell.length_a   1.000
_cell.length_b   1.000
_cell.length_c   1.000
_cell.angle_alpha   90.00
_cell.angle_beta   90.00
_cell.angle_gamma   90.00
#
_symmetry.space_group_name_H-M   'P 1'
#
loop_
_entity.id
_entity.type
_entity.pdbx_description
1 polymer ?
#
loop_
_entity_poly.entity_id
_entity_poly.type
_entity_poly.pdbx_seq_one_letter_code
_entity_poly.pdbx_strand_id
1 'polypeptide(L)' 'MPMLEVLRAADHPLTADQKRAFARAATNIFHQVLGTPPGRLRLFFLETAPEGLDGLNEPQPAPAADPDQPGGNQTD' A
#
# COMPACT_ATOMS: atom_id res chain seq x y z
N MET A 1 9.77 3.68 15.36
CA MET A 1 8.42 3.16 15.68
C MET A 1 7.80 2.73 14.38
N PRO A 2 7.37 1.46 14.23
CA PRO A 2 6.79 1.00 12.99
C PRO A 2 5.40 1.61 12.76
N MET A 3 5.07 1.80 11.50
CA MET A 3 3.76 2.24 11.02
C MET A 3 3.24 1.20 10.04
N LEU A 4 1.96 0.86 10.17
CA LEU A 4 1.23 0.00 9.27
C LEU A 4 0.02 0.77 8.73
N GLU A 5 -0.03 0.95 7.41
CA GLU A 5 -1.16 1.52 6.69
C GLU A 5 -1.91 0.39 6.00
N VAL A 6 -3.21 0.32 6.25
CA VAL A 6 -4.11 -0.67 5.65
C VAL A 6 -5.03 0.07 4.70
N LEU A 7 -4.78 -0.06 3.41
CA LEU A 7 -5.65 0.45 2.36
C LEU A 7 -6.65 -0.64 1.99
N ARG A 8 -7.94 -0.32 2.04
CA ARG A 8 -9.01 -1.24 1.68
C ARG A 8 -10.06 -0.52 0.82
N ALA A 9 -10.19 -1.00 -0.42
CA ALA A 9 -11.32 -0.72 -1.29
C ALA A 9 -12.46 -1.70 -0.98
N ALA A 10 -13.65 -1.20 -0.63
CA ALA A 10 -14.85 -2.02 -0.51
C ALA A 10 -16.12 -1.16 -0.46
N ASP A 11 -17.24 -1.72 -0.92
CA ASP A 11 -18.55 -1.07 -0.85
C ASP A 11 -19.02 -0.76 0.58
N HIS A 12 -18.58 -1.59 1.54
CA HIS A 12 -18.95 -1.47 2.94
C HIS A 12 -17.71 -1.29 3.82
N PRO A 13 -17.72 -0.30 4.75
CA PRO A 13 -16.62 -0.06 5.67
C PRO A 13 -16.46 -1.22 6.66
N LEU A 14 -15.27 -1.35 7.25
CA LEU A 14 -15.03 -2.32 8.31
C LEU A 14 -15.77 -1.88 9.58
N THR A 15 -16.33 -2.87 10.29
CA THR A 15 -16.90 -2.62 11.62
C THR A 15 -15.80 -2.33 12.64
N ALA A 16 -16.16 -1.69 13.75
CA ALA A 16 -15.22 -1.41 14.83
C ALA A 16 -14.57 -2.71 15.38
N ASP A 17 -15.33 -3.81 15.44
CA ASP A 17 -14.82 -5.09 15.95
C ASP A 17 -13.84 -5.74 14.98
N GLN A 18 -14.07 -5.62 13.67
CA GLN A 18 -13.11 -6.05 12.65
C GLN A 18 -11.80 -5.25 12.75
N LYS A 19 -11.87 -3.91 12.86
CA LYS A 19 -10.69 -3.06 13.04
C LYS A 19 -9.92 -3.42 14.31
N ARG A 20 -10.61 -3.69 15.43
CA ARG A 20 -10.00 -4.13 16.69
C ARG A 20 -9.36 -5.51 16.60
N ALA A 21 -10.03 -6.47 15.96
CA ALA A 21 -9.48 -7.81 15.75
C ALA A 21 -8.19 -7.75 14.93
N PHE A 22 -8.19 -6.97 13.85
CA PHE A 22 -6.99 -6.73 13.04
C PHE A 22 -5.88 -6.07 13.85
N ALA A 23 -6.17 -5.02 14.61
CA ALA A 23 -5.17 -4.30 15.41
C ALA A 23 -4.47 -5.21 16.43
N ARG A 24 -5.21 -6.12 17.08
CA ARG A 24 -4.63 -7.12 18.00
C ARG A 24 -3.71 -8.08 17.26
N ALA A 25 -4.16 -8.61 16.12
CA ALA A 25 -3.36 -9.53 15.31
C ALA A 25 -2.08 -8.87 14.79
N ALA A 26 -2.18 -7.67 14.21
CA ALA A 26 -1.03 -6.91 13.72
C ALA A 26 -0.04 -6.58 14.84
N THR A 27 -0.52 -6.13 16.00
CA THR A 27 0.36 -5.86 17.16
C THR A 27 1.13 -7.11 17.57
N ASN A 28 0.46 -8.28 17.60
CA ASN A 28 1.11 -9.54 17.94
C ASN A 28 2.18 -9.93 16.90
N ILE A 29 1.90 -9.78 15.61
CA ILE A 29 2.87 -10.05 14.54
C ILE A 29 4.10 -9.13 14.67
N PHE A 30 3.89 -7.83 14.83
CA PHE A 30 4.97 -6.85 14.96
C PHE A 30 5.80 -7.07 16.23
N HIS A 31 5.16 -7.50 17.32
CA HIS A 31 5.86 -7.90 18.53
C HIS A 31 6.72 -9.16 18.30
N GLN A 32 6.15 -10.20 17.69
CA GLN A 32 6.86 -11.48 17.49
C GLN A 32 8.01 -11.39 16.49
N VAL A 33 7.82 -10.69 15.37
CA VAL A 33 8.78 -10.66 14.26
C VAL A 33 9.81 -9.56 14.43
N LEU A 34 9.39 -8.38 14.91
CA LEU A 34 10.24 -7.19 14.98
C LEU A 34 10.56 -6.76 16.42
N GLY A 35 10.08 -7.49 17.43
CA GLY A 35 10.26 -7.11 18.84
C GLY A 35 9.53 -5.83 19.23
N THR A 36 8.52 -5.40 18.45
CA THR A 36 7.83 -4.13 18.69
C THR A 36 7.01 -4.21 19.98
N PRO A 37 7.28 -3.36 20.99
CA PRO A 37 6.50 -3.40 22.23
C PRO A 37 5.02 -3.05 22.00
N PRO A 38 4.09 -3.63 22.77
CA PRO A 38 2.68 -3.26 22.72
C PRO A 38 2.48 -1.74 22.87
N GLY A 39 1.54 -1.18 22.09
CA GLY A 39 1.25 0.26 22.09
C GLY A 39 2.22 1.13 21.26
N ARG A 40 3.26 0.56 20.65
CA ARG A 40 4.22 1.29 19.80
C ARG A 40 3.94 1.19 18.30
N LEU A 41 3.08 0.26 17.89
CA LEU A 41 2.62 0.15 16.50
C LEU A 41 1.62 1.26 16.20
N ARG A 42 1.93 2.09 15.19
CA ARG A 42 0.98 3.05 14.63
C ARG A 42 0.21 2.36 13.50
N LEU A 43 -1.11 2.32 13.60
CA LEU A 43 -1.98 1.64 12.64
C LEU A 43 -3.02 2.62 12.09
N PHE A 44 -3.11 2.71 10.76
CA PHE A 44 -4.10 3.51 10.07
C PHE A 44 -4.90 2.64 9.09
N PHE A 45 -6.21 2.85 9.06
CA PHE A 45 -7.08 2.28 8.04
C PHE A 45 -7.49 3.40 7.09
N LEU A 46 -7.14 3.26 5.81
CA LEU A 46 -7.66 4.06 4.72
C LEU A 46 -8.72 3.24 4.00
N GLU A 47 -9.96 3.64 4.17
CA GLU A 47 -11.10 3.05 3.47
C GLU A 47 -11.47 3.94 2.29
N THR A 48 -11.67 3.31 1.15
CA THR A 48 -12.07 4.00 -0.08
C THR A 48 -13.08 3.16 -0.85
N ALA A 49 -13.81 3.80 -1.76
CA ALA A 49 -14.63 3.11 -2.73
C ALA A 49 -13.74 2.27 -3.69
N PRO A 50 -14.27 1.22 -4.33
CA PRO A 50 -13.51 0.37 -5.25
C PRO A 50 -12.65 1.15 -6.26
N GLU A 51 -13.22 2.22 -6.82
CA GLU A 51 -12.60 3.05 -7.86
C GLU A 51 -11.43 3.88 -7.32
N GLY A 52 -11.37 4.10 -6.00
CA GLY A 52 -10.31 4.89 -5.38
C GLY A 52 -8.95 4.19 -5.32
N LEU A 53 -8.87 2.92 -5.72
CA LEU A 53 -7.62 2.18 -5.91
C LEU A 53 -7.33 1.85 -7.38
N ASP A 54 -8.15 2.35 -8.31
CA ASP A 54 -7.89 2.21 -9.75
C ASP A 54 -6.53 2.86 -10.09
N GLY A 55 -5.80 2.25 -11.03
CA GLY A 55 -4.47 2.72 -11.41
C GLY A 55 -3.31 2.27 -10.50
N LEU A 56 -3.56 1.81 -9.26
CA LEU A 56 -2.47 1.38 -8.37
C LEU A 56 -1.72 0.13 -8.84
N ASN A 57 -2.42 -0.73 -9.58
CA ASN A 57 -1.85 -1.96 -10.16
C ASN A 57 -1.80 -1.91 -11.69
N GLU A 58 -2.15 -0.78 -12.29
CA GLU A 58 -2.06 -0.65 -13.75
C GLU A 58 -0.58 -0.57 -14.14
N PRO A 59 -0.18 -1.27 -15.23
CA PRO A 59 1.15 -1.10 -15.77
C PRO A 59 1.35 0.37 -16.10
N GLN A 60 2.40 0.98 -15.54
CA GLN A 60 2.75 2.34 -15.92
C GLN A 60 2.91 2.37 -17.46
N PRO A 61 2.19 3.25 -18.18
CA PRO A 61 2.34 3.34 -19.61
C PRO A 61 3.82 3.61 -19.90
N ALA A 62 4.38 2.87 -20.86
CA ALA A 62 5.75 3.07 -21.29
C ALA A 62 5.96 4.58 -21.52
N PRO A 63 7.05 5.17 -20.99
CA PRO A 63 7.32 6.58 -21.22
C PRO A 63 7.20 6.83 -22.72
N ALA A 64 6.36 7.80 -23.10
CA ALA A 64 6.17 8.16 -24.49
C ALA A 64 7.56 8.33 -25.11
N ALA A 65 7.84 7.60 -26.19
CA ALA A 65 9.08 7.75 -26.92
C ALA A 65 9.22 9.23 -27.25
N ASP A 66 10.20 9.87 -26.62
CA ASP A 66 10.47 11.28 -26.85
C ASP A 66 10.87 11.41 -28.32
N PRO A 67 10.07 12.07 -29.17
CA PRO A 67 10.37 12.15 -30.60
C PRO A 67 11.67 12.92 -30.87
N ASP A 68 12.20 13.61 -29.86
CA ASP A 68 13.48 14.33 -29.89
C ASP A 68 14.66 13.53 -29.33
N GLN A 69 14.51 12.24 -28.97
CA GLN A 69 15.68 11.39 -28.72
C GLN A 69 16.34 11.01 -30.06
N PRO A 70 17.53 11.55 -30.39
CA PRO A 70 18.22 11.14 -31.59
C PRO A 70 18.58 9.67 -31.44
N GLY A 71 18.18 8.86 -32.42
CA GLY A 71 18.46 7.43 -32.48
C GLY A 71 19.93 7.14 -32.27
N GLY A 72 20.29 6.77 -31.04
CA GLY A 72 21.59 6.20 -30.72
C GLY A 72 21.63 4.76 -31.22
N ASN A 73 22.00 4.58 -32.49
CA ASN A 73 22.99 3.59 -32.91
C ASN A 73 23.18 3.59 -34.43
N GLN A 74 24.47 3.63 -34.83
CA GLN A 74 25.18 2.51 -35.47
C GLN A 74 26.08 2.99 -36.62
N THR A 75 27.39 2.94 -36.42
CA THR A 75 28.36 2.68 -37.50
C THR A 75 29.61 2.03 -36.90
N ASP A 76 29.94 0.86 -37.46
CA ASP A 76 31.11 -0.04 -37.32
C ASP A 76 32.01 -0.03 -36.06
#